data_AF-A0A261KQU0-F1
#
_entry.id   AF-A0A261KQU0-F1
#
_cell.length_a   1.000
_cell.length_b   1.000
_cell.length_c   1.000
_cell.angle_alpha   90.00
_cell.angle_beta   90.00
_cell.angle_gamma   90.00
#
_symmetry.space_group_name_H-M   'P 1'
#
loop_
_entity.id
_entity.type
_entity.pdbx_description
1 polymer ?
#
loop_
_entity_poly.entity_id
_entity_poly.type
_entity_poly.pdbx_seq_one_letter_code
_entity_poly.pdbx_strand_id
1 'polypeptide(L)'
;PPPPPDTTIADGIEVSGVVQVGSQKQIIVKVPTEPTSRYVKIGQRLANGQVLVKRVDLKKGAEPVVVFEQSGVEIPKEVGSKPITTEE
;
A
#
# COMPACT_ATOMS: atom_id res chain seq x y z
N PRO A 1 21.40 -11.85 16.41
CA PRO A 1 20.73 -11.74 15.09
C PRO A 1 20.25 -10.30 14.91
N PRO A 2 20.21 -9.73 13.69
CA PRO A 2 19.63 -8.41 13.46
C PRO A 2 18.10 -8.46 13.73
N PRO A 3 17.49 -7.36 14.20
CA PRO A 3 16.04 -7.29 14.34
C PRO A 3 15.36 -7.41 12.97
N PRO A 4 14.13 -7.95 12.91
CA PRO A 4 13.38 -8.02 11.67
C PRO A 4 13.14 -6.60 11.11
N PRO A 5 13.07 -6.45 9.78
CA PRO A 5 12.76 -5.18 9.14
C PRO A 5 11.39 -4.65 9.59
N ASP A 6 11.31 -3.33 9.79
CA ASP A 6 10.05 -2.67 10.15
C ASP A 6 9.13 -2.53 8.93
N THR A 7 7.92 -3.08 9.07
CA THR A 7 6.82 -3.03 8.09
C THR A 7 5.53 -2.43 8.66
N THR A 8 5.55 -1.93 9.90
CA THR A 8 4.35 -1.56 10.65
C THR A 8 3.47 -0.53 9.92
N ILE A 9 4.09 0.44 9.23
CA ILE A 9 3.35 1.46 8.51
C ILE A 9 2.68 0.85 7.27
N ALA A 10 3.43 0.08 6.47
CA ALA A 10 2.92 -0.57 5.26
C ALA A 10 1.81 -1.58 5.57
N ASP A 11 1.93 -2.34 6.67
CA ASP A 11 0.91 -3.28 7.13
C ASP A 11 -0.40 -2.56 7.50
N GLY A 12 -0.29 -1.39 8.14
CA GLY A 12 -1.42 -0.55 8.53
C GLY A 12 -2.05 0.26 7.39
N ILE A 13 -1.47 0.27 6.18
CA ILE A 13 -2.09 0.96 5.04
C ILE A 13 -3.38 0.26 4.64
N GLU A 14 -4.43 1.04 4.38
CA GLU A 14 -5.66 0.54 3.78
C GLU A 14 -5.75 1.00 2.33
N VAL A 15 -6.09 0.06 1.44
CA VAL A 15 -6.27 0.37 0.01
C VAL A 15 -7.76 0.35 -0.28
N SER A 16 -8.36 1.52 -0.50
CA SER A 16 -9.80 1.61 -0.77
C SER A 16 -10.15 1.35 -2.23
N GLY A 17 -9.20 1.57 -3.16
CA GLY A 17 -9.48 1.45 -4.59
C GLY A 17 -8.29 1.74 -5.48
N VAL A 18 -8.35 1.27 -6.72
CA VAL A 18 -7.49 1.70 -7.82
C VAL A 18 -8.37 2.27 -8.91
N VAL A 19 -8.15 3.54 -9.25
CA VAL A 19 -8.88 4.25 -10.29
C VAL A 19 -7.95 4.61 -11.43
N GLN A 20 -8.48 4.68 -12.65
CA GLN A 20 -7.73 5.16 -13.80
C GLN A 20 -8.22 6.55 -14.19
N VAL A 21 -7.30 7.52 -14.21
CA VAL A 21 -7.55 8.89 -14.63
C VAL A 21 -6.75 9.15 -15.89
N GLY A 22 -7.44 9.17 -17.03
CA GLY A 22 -6.82 9.21 -18.36
C GLY A 22 -5.96 7.97 -18.60
N SER A 23 -4.65 8.16 -18.79
CA SER A 23 -3.68 7.08 -18.97
C SER A 23 -2.93 6.70 -17.68
N GLN A 24 -3.26 7.34 -16.55
CA GLN A 24 -2.55 7.11 -15.27
C GLN A 24 -3.43 6.35 -14.28
N LYS A 25 -2.86 5.31 -13.66
CA LYS A 25 -3.48 4.63 -12.52
C LYS A 25 -3.17 5.38 -11.23
N GLN A 26 -4.20 5.58 -10.42
CA GLN A 26 -4.11 6.17 -9.09
C GLN A 26 -4.69 5.19 -8.07
N ILE A 27 -4.04 5.08 -6.93
CA ILE A 27 -4.49 4.25 -5.81
C ILE A 27 -5.04 5.18 -4.73
N ILE A 28 -6.17 4.82 -4.15
CA ILE A 28 -6.76 5.50 -3.00
C ILE A 28 -6.27 4.78 -1.76
N VAL A 29 -5.48 5.45 -0.94
CA VAL A 29 -4.90 4.88 0.28
C VAL A 29 -5.27 5.70 1.51
N LYS A 30 -5.48 5.00 2.63
CA LYS A 30 -5.47 5.57 3.98
C LYS A 30 -4.22 5.09 4.68
N VAL A 31 -3.31 6.02 5.00
CA VAL A 31 -2.07 5.72 5.70
C VAL A 31 -2.31 5.92 7.19
N PRO A 32 -1.85 5.02 8.09
CA PRO A 32 -2.11 5.14 9.53
C PRO A 32 -1.52 6.42 10.15
N THR A 33 -0.44 6.95 9.55
CA THR A 33 0.21 8.19 9.98
C THR A 33 -0.45 9.46 9.43
N GLU A 34 -1.45 9.35 8.55
CA GLU A 34 -2.09 10.49 7.89
C GLU A 34 -3.57 10.61 8.31
N PRO A 35 -4.10 11.82 8.58
CA PRO A 35 -5.47 11.99 9.07
C PRO A 35 -6.53 11.71 7.99
N THR A 36 -6.20 11.81 6.71
CA THR A 36 -7.13 11.64 5.60
C THR A 36 -6.64 10.64 4.56
N SER A 37 -7.58 10.09 3.78
CA SER A 37 -7.24 9.29 2.60
C SER A 37 -6.75 10.16 1.46
N ARG A 38 -5.89 9.62 0.59
CA ARG A 38 -5.30 10.35 -0.54
C ARG A 38 -5.08 9.49 -1.76
N TYR A 39 -4.96 10.15 -2.90
CA TYR A 39 -4.59 9.52 -4.17
C TYR A 39 -3.07 9.45 -4.30
N VAL A 40 -2.57 8.28 -4.67
CA VAL A 40 -1.14 8.03 -4.85
C VAL A 40 -0.86 7.31 -6.16
N LYS A 41 0.38 7.42 -6.65
CA LYS A 41 0.82 6.77 -7.89
C LYS A 41 1.93 5.76 -7.60
N ILE A 42 2.11 4.81 -8.52
CA ILE A 42 3.27 3.93 -8.52
C ILE A 42 4.55 4.78 -8.56
N GLY A 43 5.53 4.43 -7.73
CA GLY A 43 6.77 5.18 -7.52
C GLY A 43 6.69 6.29 -6.47
N GLN A 44 5.50 6.64 -5.99
CA GLN A 44 5.36 7.65 -4.92
C GLN A 44 5.75 7.06 -3.57
N ARG A 45 6.27 7.93 -2.69
CA ARG A 45 6.55 7.58 -1.29
C ARG A 45 5.51 8.17 -0.33
N LEU A 46 5.18 7.40 0.70
CA LEU A 46 4.23 7.70 1.77
C LEU A 46 4.98 7.77 3.11
N ALA A 47 4.30 8.28 4.15
CA ALA A 47 4.86 8.38 5.50
C ALA A 47 6.28 8.98 5.50
N ASN A 48 6.41 10.19 4.94
CA ASN A 48 7.69 10.92 4.84
C ASN A 48 8.85 10.16 4.18
N GLY A 49 8.55 9.26 3.24
CA GLY A 49 9.58 8.55 2.48
C GLY A 49 9.80 7.10 2.89
N GLN A 50 9.21 6.67 4.02
CA GLN A 50 9.43 5.35 4.61
C GLN A 50 8.82 4.22 3.79
N VAL A 51 7.68 4.48 3.15
CA VAL A 51 6.96 3.47 2.36
C VAL A 51 6.95 3.87 0.89
N LEU A 52 7.28 2.95 0.00
CA LEU A 52 7.22 3.13 -1.45
C LEU A 52 6.01 2.40 -2.02
N VAL A 53 5.26 3.04 -2.91
CA VAL A 53 4.26 2.38 -3.76
C VAL A 53 5.01 1.69 -4.91
N LYS A 54 5.32 0.40 -4.76
CA LYS A 54 6.24 -0.29 -5.67
C LYS A 54 5.58 -0.67 -6.99
N ARG A 55 4.38 -1.27 -6.94
CA ARG A 55 3.63 -1.71 -8.14
C ARG A 55 2.17 -1.99 -7.84
N VAL A 56 1.39 -2.18 -8.89
CA VAL A 56 0.02 -2.69 -8.83
C VAL A 56 -0.07 -3.91 -9.74
N ASP A 57 -0.35 -5.06 -9.13
CA ASP A 57 -0.57 -6.31 -9.83
C ASP A 57 -2.06 -6.42 -10.17
N LEU A 58 -2.36 -6.45 -11.47
CA LEU A 58 -3.71 -6.63 -12.00
C LEU A 58 -3.80 -8.03 -12.61
N LYS A 59 -4.44 -8.94 -11.88
CA LYS A 59 -4.72 -10.29 -12.40
C LYS A 59 -6.10 -10.28 -13.05
N LYS A 60 -6.22 -10.88 -14.24
CA LYS A 60 -7.52 -10.98 -14.93
C LYS A 60 -8.51 -11.75 -14.07
N GLY A 61 -9.65 -11.15 -13.78
CA GLY A 61 -10.73 -11.76 -12.99
C GLY A 61 -10.50 -11.78 -11.48
N ALA A 62 -9.52 -11.02 -10.96
CA ALA A 62 -9.28 -10.87 -9.54
C ALA A 62 -9.15 -9.39 -9.14
N GLU A 63 -9.28 -9.12 -7.84
CA GLU A 63 -9.09 -7.78 -7.29
C GLU A 63 -7.65 -7.29 -7.50
N PRO A 64 -7.44 -5.98 -7.75
CA PRO A 64 -6.10 -5.40 -7.82
C PRO A 64 -5.34 -5.59 -6.51
N VAL A 65 -4.05 -5.93 -6.61
CA VAL A 65 -3.15 -5.99 -5.46
C VAL A 65 -2.12 -4.88 -5.59
N VAL A 66 -2.07 -3.99 -4.60
CA VAL A 66 -1.07 -2.93 -4.51
C VAL A 66 0.09 -3.44 -3.66
N VAL A 67 1.31 -3.40 -4.20
CA VAL A 67 2.50 -3.83 -3.47
C VAL A 67 3.23 -2.59 -2.95
N PHE A 68 3.35 -2.51 -1.64
CA PHE A 68 4.15 -1.51 -0.95
C PHE A 68 5.52 -2.07 -0.60
N GLU A 69 6.50 -1.19 -0.40
CA GLU A 69 7.80 -1.57 0.14
C GLU A 69 8.15 -0.68 1.33
N GLN A 70 8.52 -1.30 2.45
CA GLN A 70 9.06 -0.62 3.63
C GLN A 70 10.30 -1.38 4.10
N SER A 71 11.40 -0.66 4.35
CA SER A 71 12.65 -1.26 4.84
C SER A 71 13.17 -2.43 3.98
N GLY A 72 12.87 -2.45 2.67
CA GLY A 72 13.26 -3.51 1.73
C GLY A 72 12.33 -4.73 1.71
N VAL A 73 11.24 -4.75 2.48
CA VAL A 73 10.22 -5.80 2.47
C VAL A 73 9.06 -5.39 1.57
N GLU A 74 8.54 -6.32 0.76
CA GLU A 74 7.33 -6.11 -0.04
C GLU A 74 6.07 -6.55 0.73
N ILE A 75 5.09 -5.66 0.83
CA ILE A 75 3.81 -5.89 1.52
C ILE A 75 2.69 -5.79 0.47
N PRO A 76 2.11 -6.90 0.02
CA PRO A 76 0.97 -6.89 -0.89
C PRO A 76 -0.33 -6.58 -0.14
N LYS A 77 -1.14 -5.67 -0.69
CA LYS A 77 -2.42 -5.25 -0.13
C LYS A 77 -3.49 -5.28 -1.21
N GLU A 78 -4.48 -6.14 -1.02
CA GLU A 78 -5.66 -6.20 -1.87
C GLU A 78 -6.53 -4.95 -1.70
N VAL A 79 -7.15 -4.51 -2.79
CA VAL A 79 -8.16 -3.45 -2.74
C VAL A 79 -9.35 -3.91 -1.91
N GLY A 80 -9.81 -3.06 -0.99
CA GLY A 80 -10.93 -3.35 -0.08
C GLY A 80 -10.55 -4.22 1.11
N SER A 81 -9.33 -4.75 1.16
CA SER A 81 -8.85 -5.52 2.30
C SER A 81 -8.49 -4.59 3.46
N LYS A 82 -9.09 -4.88 4.62
CA LYS A 82 -8.81 -4.22 5.89
C LYS A 82 -7.39 -4.57 6.37
N PRO A 83 -6.76 -3.75 7.24
CA PRO A 83 -5.46 -4.11 7.81
C PRO A 83 -5.55 -5.46 8.49
N ILE A 84 -4.54 -6.31 8.26
CA ILE A 84 -4.40 -7.55 9.00
C ILE A 84 -3.97 -7.18 10.42
N THR A 85 -4.93 -6.99 11.31
CA THR A 85 -4.62 -7.00 12.74
C THR A 85 -4.32 -8.46 13.08
N THR A 86 -3.04 -8.83 13.10
CA THR A 86 -2.64 -10.02 13.84
C THR A 86 -2.84 -9.67 15.32
N GLU A 87 -4.04 -9.91 15.84
CA GLU A 87 -4.22 -10.10 17.28
C GLU A 87 -3.52 -11.41 17.64
N GLU A 88 -2.42 -11.33 18.38
CA GLU A 88 -1.88 -12.42 19.20
C GLU A 88 -2.20 -12.16 20.67
#